data_AF-A0A249MXN8-F1
#
_entry.id   AF-A0A249MXN8-F1
#
_cell.length_a   1.000
_cell.length_b   1.000
_cell.length_c   1.000
_cell.angle_alpha   90.00
_cell.angle_beta   90.00
_cell.angle_gamma   90.00
#
_symmetry.space_group_name_H-M   'P 1'
#
loop_
_entity.id
_entity.type
_entity.pdbx_description
1 polymer ?
#
loop_
_entity_poly.entity_id
_entity_poly.type
_entity_poly.pdbx_seq_one_letter_code
_entity_poly.pdbx_strand_id
1 'polypeptide(L)'
;MAWKEDIREQLDVSDSTVLTDKQKQMVKHWTDLQETLNAGDFDGMDRFFHPDFRYGNPNRPDLGTYEQWKTSPVALYKTFFPAAYKTIDAVGKGDDEIWIYATHYCKHVGGPYMGVQPTGNEFQVNWFSIVKFKDDKIVSIFSISDVLTMLKDIGVVEVPQPVDPYK
;
A
#
# COMPACT_ATOMS: atom_id res chain seq x y z
N MET A 1 -15.38 15.81 -0.59
CA MET A 1 -14.74 15.39 -1.86
C MET A 1 -15.33 14.05 -2.23
N ALA A 2 -15.88 13.91 -3.44
CA ALA A 2 -16.61 12.73 -3.91
C ALA A 2 -15.82 11.40 -3.82
N TRP A 3 -14.51 11.47 -3.64
CA TRP A 3 -13.58 10.32 -3.61
C TRP A 3 -13.50 9.57 -2.26
N LYS A 4 -14.15 10.06 -1.18
CA LYS A 4 -14.13 9.39 0.13
C LYS A 4 -14.94 8.08 0.16
N GLU A 5 -15.82 7.87 -0.82
CA GLU A 5 -16.63 6.66 -0.98
C GLU A 5 -15.91 5.64 -1.89
N ASP A 6 -15.41 6.06 -3.05
CA ASP A 6 -14.75 5.18 -4.04
C ASP A 6 -13.40 4.58 -3.61
N ILE A 7 -12.70 5.19 -2.64
CA ILE A 7 -11.40 4.65 -2.20
C ILE A 7 -11.53 3.33 -1.43
N ARG A 8 -12.74 2.98 -0.98
CA ARG A 8 -12.97 1.72 -0.25
C ARG A 8 -13.30 0.56 -1.16
N GLU A 9 -13.72 0.83 -2.39
CA GLU A 9 -13.99 -0.23 -3.37
C GLU A 9 -12.65 -0.76 -3.89
N GLN A 10 -12.35 -2.01 -3.51
CA GLN A 10 -11.19 -2.72 -4.04
C GLN A 10 -11.42 -3.12 -5.50
N LEU A 11 -10.31 -3.37 -6.20
CA LEU A 11 -10.32 -3.94 -7.54
C LEU A 11 -11.08 -5.28 -7.57
N ASP A 12 -12.15 -5.34 -8.37
CA ASP A 12 -12.81 -6.59 -8.73
C ASP A 12 -12.19 -7.15 -10.02
N VAL A 13 -11.74 -8.41 -9.97
CA VAL A 13 -11.13 -9.11 -11.10
C VAL A 13 -11.90 -10.37 -11.52
N SER A 14 -13.12 -10.57 -10.99
CA SER A 14 -13.97 -11.73 -11.29
C SER A 14 -14.11 -11.95 -12.81
N ASP A 15 -14.43 -10.89 -13.54
CA ASP A 15 -14.62 -10.89 -15.00
C ASP A 15 -13.34 -10.62 -15.80
N SER A 16 -12.15 -10.57 -15.16
CA SER A 16 -10.91 -10.33 -15.87
C SER A 16 -10.62 -11.42 -16.91
N THR A 17 -10.28 -11.02 -18.14
CA THR A 17 -9.91 -11.92 -19.24
C THR A 17 -8.40 -12.07 -19.42
N VAL A 18 -7.61 -11.27 -18.68
CA VAL A 18 -6.14 -11.23 -18.78
C VAL A 18 -5.44 -11.91 -17.61
N LEU A 19 -6.17 -12.22 -16.53
CA LEU A 19 -5.67 -12.98 -15.39
C LEU A 19 -6.16 -14.43 -15.45
N THR A 20 -5.28 -15.37 -15.11
CA THR A 20 -5.69 -16.76 -14.88
C THR A 20 -6.54 -16.87 -13.61
N ASP A 21 -7.29 -17.95 -13.45
CA ASP A 21 -8.10 -18.17 -12.23
C ASP A 21 -7.25 -18.14 -10.96
N LYS A 22 -6.04 -18.70 -11.03
CA LYS A 22 -5.07 -18.67 -9.92
C LYS A 22 -4.63 -17.24 -9.60
N GLN A 23 -4.35 -16.43 -10.61
CA GLN A 23 -3.98 -15.02 -10.42
C GLN A 23 -5.16 -14.19 -9.89
N LYS A 24 -6.40 -14.47 -10.32
CA LYS A 24 -7.61 -13.84 -9.74
C LYS A 24 -7.72 -14.15 -8.25
N GLN A 25 -7.45 -15.39 -7.83
CA GLN A 25 -7.43 -15.76 -6.42
C GLN A 25 -6.32 -15.03 -5.64
N MET A 26 -5.13 -14.85 -6.22
CA MET A 26 -4.05 -14.07 -5.60
C MET A 26 -4.41 -12.60 -5.44
N VAL A 27 -5.02 -11.98 -6.47
CA VAL A 27 -5.49 -10.60 -6.39
C VAL A 27 -6.59 -10.47 -5.34
N LYS A 28 -7.53 -11.41 -5.28
CA LYS A 28 -8.54 -11.44 -4.23
C LYS A 28 -7.92 -11.55 -2.83
N HIS A 29 -6.93 -12.44 -2.65
CA HIS A 29 -6.20 -12.57 -1.39
C HIS A 29 -5.51 -11.27 -1.00
N TRP A 30 -4.95 -10.55 -1.98
CA TRP A 30 -4.35 -9.23 -1.78
C TRP A 30 -5.39 -8.17 -1.38
N THR A 31 -6.53 -8.09 -2.06
CA THR A 31 -7.57 -7.10 -1.76
C THR A 31 -8.24 -7.36 -0.42
N ASP A 32 -8.48 -8.63 -0.05
CA ASP A 32 -8.98 -9.04 1.27
C ASP A 32 -8.01 -8.61 2.39
N LEU A 33 -6.69 -8.67 2.13
CA LEU A 33 -5.69 -8.11 3.04
C LEU A 33 -5.82 -6.58 3.15
N GLN A 34 -5.99 -5.85 2.04
CA GLN A 34 -6.17 -4.39 2.08
C GLN A 34 -7.42 -3.99 2.88
N GLU A 35 -8.53 -4.73 2.74
CA GLU A 35 -9.74 -4.52 3.54
C GLU A 35 -9.51 -4.78 5.02
N THR A 36 -8.77 -5.83 5.35
CA THR A 36 -8.37 -6.15 6.73
C THR A 36 -7.56 -4.99 7.34
N LEU A 37 -6.62 -4.41 6.58
CA LEU A 37 -5.86 -3.22 7.01
C LEU A 37 -6.76 -1.98 7.15
N ASN A 38 -7.69 -1.77 6.23
CA ASN A 38 -8.65 -0.66 6.27
C ASN A 38 -9.59 -0.74 7.48
N ALA A 39 -9.88 -1.96 7.95
CA ALA A 39 -10.64 -2.21 9.17
C ALA A 39 -9.81 -2.04 10.47
N GLY A 40 -8.49 -1.87 10.36
CA GLY A 40 -7.57 -1.82 11.49
C GLY A 40 -7.33 -3.17 12.17
N ASP A 41 -7.63 -4.29 11.50
CA ASP A 41 -7.48 -5.64 12.02
C ASP A 41 -6.05 -6.17 11.78
N PHE A 42 -5.11 -5.67 12.58
CA PHE A 42 -3.69 -6.05 12.46
C PHE A 42 -3.35 -7.41 13.07
N ASP A 43 -4.27 -8.06 13.79
CA ASP A 43 -4.06 -9.44 14.23
C ASP A 43 -4.58 -10.40 13.16
N GLY A 44 -5.75 -10.10 12.59
CA GLY A 44 -6.31 -10.89 11.50
C GLY A 44 -5.45 -10.87 10.24
N MET A 45 -4.63 -9.84 10.00
CA MET A 45 -3.74 -9.80 8.83
C MET A 45 -2.69 -10.93 8.82
N ASP A 46 -2.37 -11.54 9.96
CA ASP A 46 -1.35 -12.60 10.06
C ASP A 46 -1.65 -13.78 9.14
N ARG A 47 -2.94 -14.08 8.95
CA ARG A 47 -3.40 -15.19 8.12
C ARG A 47 -3.03 -15.06 6.64
N PHE A 48 -2.66 -13.87 6.14
CA PHE A 48 -2.39 -13.68 4.71
C PHE A 48 -0.95 -14.01 4.32
N PHE A 49 -0.06 -14.16 5.29
CA PHE A 49 1.38 -14.23 5.06
C PHE A 49 1.94 -15.62 5.33
N HIS A 50 2.96 -15.99 4.56
CA HIS A 50 3.70 -17.23 4.74
C HIS A 50 4.75 -17.05 5.86
N PRO A 51 5.06 -18.06 6.69
CA PRO A 51 6.09 -17.95 7.74
C PRO A 51 7.48 -17.51 7.23
N ASP A 52 7.84 -17.89 6.01
CA ASP A 52 9.09 -17.48 5.33
C ASP A 52 9.04 -16.06 4.73
N PHE A 53 8.02 -15.24 5.03
CA PHE A 53 7.81 -13.95 4.38
C PHE A 53 9.04 -13.04 4.41
N ARG A 54 9.29 -12.36 3.28
CA ARG A 54 10.31 -11.30 3.17
C ARG A 54 9.76 -10.04 2.52
N TYR A 55 10.22 -8.90 3.00
CA TYR A 55 9.92 -7.60 2.42
C TYR A 55 11.16 -6.93 1.86
N GLY A 56 11.02 -6.28 0.70
CA GLY A 56 12.05 -5.47 0.07
C GLY A 56 11.54 -4.07 -0.23
N ASN A 57 12.29 -3.06 0.22
CA ASN A 57 12.09 -1.67 -0.15
C ASN A 57 13.42 -0.92 0.02
N PRO A 58 13.97 -0.29 -1.03
CA PRO A 58 15.24 0.44 -0.93
C PRO A 58 15.26 1.52 0.16
N ASN A 59 14.12 2.13 0.48
CA ASN A 59 14.01 3.17 1.49
C ASN A 59 13.84 2.62 2.92
N ARG A 60 13.56 1.32 3.07
CA ARG A 60 13.28 0.65 4.36
C ARG A 60 13.95 -0.73 4.44
N PRO A 61 15.29 -0.81 4.36
CA PRO A 61 16.03 -2.07 4.48
C PRO A 61 15.87 -2.72 5.87
N ASP A 62 15.39 -1.97 6.87
CA ASP A 62 15.11 -2.42 8.23
C ASP A 62 13.85 -3.30 8.35
N LEU A 63 13.00 -3.34 7.32
CA LEU A 63 11.69 -4.01 7.36
C LEU A 63 11.68 -5.44 6.79
N GLY A 64 12.81 -6.13 6.72
CA GLY A 64 12.96 -7.34 5.90
C GLY A 64 12.12 -8.57 6.32
N THR A 65 11.81 -8.74 7.61
CA THR A 65 10.98 -9.87 8.13
C THR A 65 9.52 -9.46 8.31
N TYR A 66 8.64 -10.44 8.50
CA TYR A 66 7.22 -10.16 8.76
C TYR A 66 7.00 -9.29 10.00
N GLU A 67 7.61 -9.66 11.12
CA GLU A 67 7.49 -8.92 12.38
C GLU A 67 7.94 -7.46 12.24
N GLN A 68 9.03 -7.23 11.52
CA GLN A 68 9.51 -5.88 11.24
C GLN A 68 8.53 -5.16 10.31
N TRP A 69 8.17 -5.76 9.18
CA TRP A 69 7.29 -5.14 8.20
C TRP A 69 5.92 -4.77 8.79
N LYS A 70 5.34 -5.63 9.63
CA LYS A 70 4.04 -5.44 10.30
C LYS A 70 4.00 -4.17 11.14
N THR A 71 5.12 -3.69 11.66
CA THR A 71 5.14 -2.41 12.40
C THR A 71 4.78 -1.21 11.51
N SER A 72 5.01 -1.30 10.20
CA SER A 72 4.78 -0.20 9.25
C SER A 72 3.28 0.12 9.04
N PRO A 73 2.41 -0.83 8.61
CA PRO A 73 0.98 -0.54 8.46
C PRO A 73 0.32 -0.16 9.80
N VAL A 74 0.75 -0.74 10.92
CA VAL A 74 0.26 -0.38 12.27
C VAL A 74 0.61 1.07 12.61
N ALA A 75 1.86 1.48 12.37
CA ALA A 75 2.28 2.86 12.62
C ALA A 75 1.55 3.84 11.70
N LEU A 76 1.43 3.52 10.40
CA LEU A 76 0.72 4.34 9.43
C LEU A 76 -0.72 4.59 9.87
N TYR A 77 -1.45 3.55 10.27
CA TYR A 77 -2.83 3.67 10.73
C TYR A 77 -3.00 4.54 11.98
N LYS A 78 -2.01 4.51 12.89
CA LYS A 78 -2.03 5.34 14.11
C LYS A 78 -1.65 6.79 13.84
N THR A 79 -0.64 7.02 13.02
CA THR A 79 -0.12 8.37 12.73
C THR A 79 -1.00 9.13 11.74
N PHE A 80 -1.54 8.41 10.76
CA PHE A 80 -2.30 8.96 9.65
C PHE A 80 -3.72 8.37 9.63
N PHE A 81 -4.67 9.08 10.21
CA PHE A 81 -6.06 8.63 10.30
C PHE A 81 -7.05 9.76 9.98
N PRO A 82 -8.13 9.53 9.22
CA PRO A 82 -8.48 8.29 8.54
C PRO A 82 -7.46 7.90 7.46
N ALA A 83 -7.25 6.60 7.31
CA ALA A 83 -6.46 6.00 6.23
C ALA A 83 -7.33 5.02 5.43
N ALA A 84 -7.00 4.88 4.14
CA ALA A 84 -7.64 3.90 3.27
C ALA A 84 -6.66 3.45 2.17
N TYR A 85 -6.48 2.14 2.03
CA TYR A 85 -5.77 1.49 0.94
C TYR A 85 -6.73 1.08 -0.17
N LYS A 86 -6.33 1.30 -1.42
CA LYS A 86 -7.04 0.88 -2.62
C LYS A 86 -6.11 0.25 -3.63
N THR A 87 -6.44 -0.97 -4.04
CA THR A 87 -5.85 -1.60 -5.22
C THR A 87 -6.49 -0.99 -6.47
N ILE A 88 -5.67 -0.47 -7.40
CA ILE A 88 -6.14 0.19 -8.62
C ILE A 88 -6.08 -0.79 -9.80
N ASP A 89 -4.97 -1.52 -9.93
CA ASP A 89 -4.76 -2.44 -11.04
C ASP A 89 -3.84 -3.59 -10.61
N ALA A 90 -3.96 -4.72 -11.32
CA ALA A 90 -3.18 -5.91 -11.07
C ALA A 90 -2.80 -6.64 -12.37
N VAL A 91 -1.55 -7.08 -12.44
CA VAL A 91 -1.04 -7.91 -13.54
C VAL A 91 -0.48 -9.21 -12.98
N GLY A 92 -0.82 -10.34 -13.60
CA GLY A 92 -0.27 -11.64 -13.26
C GLY A 92 1.05 -11.93 -13.98
N LYS A 93 1.98 -12.62 -13.33
CA LYS A 93 3.23 -13.08 -13.93
C LYS A 93 3.53 -14.51 -13.51
N GLY A 94 3.51 -15.43 -14.46
CA GLY A 94 3.67 -16.86 -14.16
C GLY A 94 2.59 -17.38 -13.22
N ASP A 95 2.95 -18.36 -12.39
CA ASP A 95 2.00 -19.09 -11.55
C ASP A 95 1.99 -18.65 -10.08
N ASP A 96 2.89 -17.77 -9.66
CA ASP A 96 3.12 -17.44 -8.24
C ASP A 96 3.36 -15.95 -7.97
N GLU A 97 3.21 -15.07 -8.95
CA GLU A 97 3.51 -13.65 -8.81
C GLU A 97 2.40 -12.77 -9.40
N ILE A 98 2.06 -11.69 -8.68
CA ILE A 98 1.22 -10.60 -9.15
C ILE A 98 1.90 -9.25 -8.92
N TRP A 99 1.63 -8.30 -9.79
CA TRP A 99 2.11 -6.93 -9.72
C TRP A 99 0.91 -6.03 -9.44
N ILE A 100 1.04 -5.15 -8.45
CA ILE A 100 -0.06 -4.30 -7.98
C ILE A 100 0.32 -2.84 -8.17
N TYR A 101 -0.56 -2.10 -8.84
CA TYR A 101 -0.59 -0.64 -8.75
C TYR A 101 -1.73 -0.23 -7.83
N ALA A 102 -1.44 0.68 -6.89
CA ALA A 102 -2.36 0.99 -5.83
C ALA A 102 -2.09 2.38 -5.24
N THR A 103 -3.01 2.81 -4.39
CA THR A 103 -2.94 4.09 -3.71
C THR A 103 -3.37 3.95 -2.26
N HIS A 104 -2.92 4.86 -1.40
CA HIS A 104 -3.52 5.04 -0.11
C HIS A 104 -3.74 6.51 0.20
N TYR A 105 -4.89 6.82 0.79
CA TYR A 105 -5.22 8.12 1.33
C TYR A 105 -4.93 8.14 2.83
N CYS A 106 -4.54 9.30 3.34
CA CYS A 106 -4.19 9.52 4.73
C CYS A 106 -4.49 10.95 5.17
N LYS A 107 -4.64 11.16 6.49
CA LYS A 107 -4.66 12.49 7.12
C LYS A 107 -3.72 12.55 8.31
N HIS A 108 -2.82 13.54 8.34
CA HIS A 108 -1.80 13.67 9.39
C HIS A 108 -2.33 14.35 10.66
N VAL A 109 -3.00 13.57 11.52
CA VAL A 109 -3.61 14.06 12.77
C VAL A 109 -3.31 13.20 13.99
N GLY A 110 -2.80 11.97 13.83
CA GLY A 110 -2.73 11.00 14.94
C GLY A 110 -1.47 11.11 15.79
N GLY A 111 -0.35 11.52 15.21
CA GLY A 111 0.92 11.67 15.93
C GLY A 111 2.03 12.17 15.02
N PRO A 112 3.25 12.40 15.55
CA PRO A 112 4.36 12.88 14.74
C PRO A 112 4.83 11.82 13.74
N TYR A 113 5.24 12.26 12.56
CA TYR A 113 5.90 11.42 11.56
C TYR A 113 7.34 11.88 11.37
N MET A 114 8.31 11.06 11.79
CA MET A 114 9.75 11.36 11.68
C MET A 114 10.13 12.75 12.21
N GLY A 115 9.50 13.19 13.31
CA GLY A 115 9.73 14.50 13.93
C GLY A 115 8.81 15.63 13.45
N VAL A 116 8.07 15.42 12.35
CA VAL A 116 7.07 16.37 11.85
C VAL A 116 5.79 16.22 12.67
N GLN A 117 5.34 17.30 13.31
CA GLN A 117 4.10 17.30 14.08
C GLN A 117 2.87 17.15 13.17
N PRO A 118 1.73 16.65 13.69
CA PRO A 118 0.50 16.55 12.93
C PRO A 118 0.14 17.86 12.23
N THR A 119 0.11 17.86 10.90
CA THR A 119 -0.13 19.07 10.09
C THR A 119 -1.61 19.32 9.83
N GLY A 120 -2.46 18.31 10.01
CA GLY A 120 -3.87 18.35 9.62
C GLY A 120 -4.11 18.15 8.13
N ASN A 121 -3.06 18.05 7.32
CA ASN A 121 -3.17 17.86 5.87
C ASN A 121 -3.66 16.45 5.52
N GLU A 122 -4.46 16.39 4.46
CA GLU A 122 -4.82 15.16 3.76
C GLU A 122 -3.81 14.94 2.63
N PHE A 123 -3.42 13.70 2.37
CA PHE A 123 -2.51 13.34 1.30
C PHE A 123 -2.83 11.98 0.71
N GLN A 124 -2.31 11.73 -0.50
CA GLN A 124 -2.50 10.48 -1.22
C GLN A 124 -1.17 10.02 -1.81
N VAL A 125 -0.85 8.74 -1.62
CA VAL A 125 0.40 8.16 -2.10
C VAL A 125 0.10 6.99 -3.01
N ASN A 126 0.61 7.06 -4.24
CA ASN A 126 0.62 5.93 -5.14
C ASN A 126 1.83 5.04 -4.86
N TRP A 127 1.63 3.74 -5.01
CA TRP A 127 2.68 2.76 -4.81
C TRP A 127 2.52 1.57 -5.75
N PHE A 128 3.64 0.89 -5.97
CA PHE A 128 3.72 -0.29 -6.80
C PHE A 128 4.36 -1.43 -6.02
N SER A 129 3.81 -2.63 -6.14
CA SER A 129 4.33 -3.81 -5.46
C SER A 129 4.43 -5.02 -6.39
N ILE A 130 5.53 -5.76 -6.28
CA ILE A 130 5.65 -7.12 -6.80
C ILE A 130 5.39 -8.06 -5.61
N VAL A 131 4.39 -8.92 -5.74
CA VAL A 131 3.91 -9.81 -4.68
C VAL A 131 4.06 -11.25 -5.13
N LYS A 132 4.77 -12.06 -4.36
CA LYS A 132 4.94 -13.50 -4.62
C LYS A 132 4.17 -14.34 -3.62
N PHE A 133 3.72 -15.48 -4.08
CA PHE A 133 2.91 -16.44 -3.34
C PHE A 133 3.63 -17.79 -3.20
N LYS A 134 3.42 -18.43 -2.06
CA LYS A 134 3.81 -19.82 -1.77
C LYS A 134 2.75 -20.41 -0.85
N ASP A 135 2.27 -21.61 -1.16
CA ASP A 135 1.23 -22.31 -0.38
C ASP A 135 -0.01 -21.42 -0.13
N ASP A 136 -0.46 -20.70 -1.17
CA ASP A 136 -1.58 -19.75 -1.17
C ASP A 136 -1.45 -18.60 -0.15
N LYS A 137 -0.22 -18.28 0.26
CA LYS A 137 0.11 -17.16 1.15
C LYS A 137 1.14 -16.25 0.51
N ILE A 138 1.15 -14.99 0.93
CA ILE A 138 2.15 -14.01 0.48
C ILE A 138 3.49 -14.36 1.13
N VAL A 139 4.49 -14.68 0.32
CA VAL A 139 5.86 -15.03 0.78
C VAL A 139 6.86 -13.91 0.50
N SER A 140 6.56 -13.00 -0.41
CA SER A 140 7.43 -11.85 -0.65
C SER A 140 6.63 -10.64 -1.13
N ILE A 141 7.01 -9.47 -0.65
CA ILE A 141 6.59 -8.18 -1.24
C ILE A 141 7.85 -7.37 -1.52
N PHE A 142 8.01 -6.89 -2.75
CA PHE A 142 8.93 -5.79 -3.05
C PHE A 142 8.11 -4.57 -3.45
N SER A 143 8.33 -3.42 -2.80
CA SER A 143 7.46 -2.25 -2.99
C SER A 143 8.22 -0.93 -3.03
N ILE A 144 7.70 -0.01 -3.84
CA ILE A 144 8.11 1.39 -3.90
C ILE A 144 6.87 2.30 -3.85
N SER A 145 7.02 3.47 -3.25
CA SER A 145 5.94 4.46 -3.11
C SER A 145 6.42 5.84 -3.53
N ASP A 146 5.51 6.71 -3.95
CA ASP A 146 5.78 8.12 -4.18
C ASP A 146 5.96 8.88 -2.84
N VAL A 147 7.08 8.59 -2.18
CA VAL A 147 7.45 9.19 -0.89
C VAL A 147 7.69 10.70 -1.05
N LEU A 148 8.15 11.16 -2.21
CA LEU A 148 8.41 12.59 -2.43
C LEU A 148 7.13 13.41 -2.34
N THR A 149 6.06 12.98 -3.03
CA THR A 149 4.77 13.66 -2.93
C THR A 149 4.23 13.65 -1.51
N MET A 150 4.33 12.51 -0.80
CA MET A 150 3.96 12.44 0.61
C MET A 150 4.71 13.45 1.48
N LEU A 151 6.04 13.52 1.35
CA LEU A 151 6.88 14.43 2.14
C LEU A 151 6.55 15.91 1.85
N LYS A 152 6.23 16.25 0.60
CA LYS A 152 5.73 17.59 0.24
C LYS A 152 4.40 17.90 0.92
N ASP A 153 3.44 16.98 0.85
CA ASP A 153 2.08 17.20 1.36
C ASP A 153 2.03 17.33 2.89
N ILE A 154 2.96 16.67 3.60
CA ILE A 154 3.12 16.83 5.05
C ILE A 154 4.11 17.94 5.45
N GLY A 155 4.61 18.73 4.50
CA GLY A 155 5.41 19.93 4.75
C GLY A 155 6.86 19.68 5.15
N VAL A 156 7.44 18.52 4.83
CA VAL A 156 8.86 18.21 5.11
C VAL A 156 9.78 18.95 4.15
N VAL A 157 9.37 19.07 2.88
CA VAL A 157 10.21 19.62 1.82
C VAL A 157 9.38 20.46 0.87
N GLU A 158 9.87 21.65 0.54
CA GLU A 158 9.36 22.44 -0.57
C GLU A 158 10.10 22.05 -1.85
N VAL A 159 9.36 21.61 -2.86
CA VAL A 159 9.91 21.24 -4.17
C VAL A 159 9.36 22.19 -5.23
N PRO A 160 10.10 23.25 -5.61
CA PRO A 160 9.66 24.17 -6.64
C PRO A 160 9.39 23.40 -7.93
N GLN A 161 8.24 23.65 -8.54
CA GLN A 161 7.89 23.02 -9.81
C GLN A 161 8.62 23.76 -10.94
N PRO A 162 9.25 23.04 -11.87
CA PRO A 162 9.77 23.65 -13.09
C PRO A 162 8.64 24.37 -13.82
N VAL A 163 8.91 25.58 -14.29
CA VAL A 163 7.99 26.30 -15.18
C VAL A 163 8.26 25.78 -16.59
N ASP A 164 7.21 25.35 -17.29
CA ASP A 164 7.30 24.99 -18.70
C ASP A 164 7.71 26.24 -19.50
N PRO A 165 8.90 26.28 -20.12
CA PRO A 165 9.37 27.47 -20.82
C PRO A 165 8.60 27.72 -22.13
N TYR A 166 7.69 26.82 -22.51
CA TYR A 166 6.86 26.92 -23.72
C TYR A 166 5.37 27.21 -23.40
N LYS A 167 5.03 27.48 -22.13
CA LYS A 167 3.72 27.99 -21.71
C LYS A 167 3.77 29.46 -21.29
#